data_AF-A0A543Q6S5-F1
#
_entry.id   AF-A0A543Q6S5-F1
#
_cell.length_a   1.000
_cell.length_b   1.000
_cell.length_c   1.000
_cell.angle_alpha   90.00
_cell.angle_beta   90.00
_cell.angle_gamma   90.00
#
_symmetry.space_group_name_H-M   'P 1'
#
loop_
_entity.id
_entity.type
_entity.pdbx_description
1 polymer ?
#
loop_
_entity_poly.entity_id
_entity_poly.type
_entity_poly.pdbx_seq_one_letter_code
_entity_poly.pdbx_strand_id
1 'polypeptide(L)' 'MRASVTTATGRATVFQDESGVHLRVHETNGNIWEAGFFPAKKWEDYPRAWESALTLAREIISPNFGTRH' A
#
# COMPACT_ATOMS: atom_id res chain seq x y z
N MET A 1 5.77 -0.22 11.89
CA MET A 1 4.54 -1.06 11.81
C MET A 1 4.47 -1.74 10.44
N ARG A 2 3.71 -2.84 10.28
CA ARG A 2 3.55 -3.55 9.00
C ARG A 2 2.14 -4.12 8.85
N ALA A 3 1.53 -3.90 7.70
CA ALA A 3 0.27 -4.52 7.29
C ALA A 3 0.47 -5.19 5.92
N SER A 4 -0.23 -6.30 5.68
CA SER A 4 -0.22 -6.90 4.34
C SER A 4 -1.59 -7.48 4.03
N VAL A 5 -2.00 -7.31 2.78
CA VAL A 5 -3.27 -7.83 2.27
C VAL A 5 -2.97 -8.68 1.05
N THR A 6 -3.43 -9.92 1.08
CA THR A 6 -3.32 -10.87 -0.04
C THR A 6 -4.53 -10.70 -0.95
N THR A 7 -4.30 -10.69 -2.26
CA THR A 7 -5.34 -10.61 -3.29
C THR A 7 -5.30 -11.84 -4.19
N ALA A 8 -6.27 -11.95 -5.10
CA ALA A 8 -6.26 -12.99 -6.12
C ALA A 8 -5.06 -12.89 -7.09
N THR A 9 -4.46 -11.71 -7.22
CA THR A 9 -3.40 -11.41 -8.21
C THR A 9 -2.04 -11.13 -7.56
N GLY A 10 -1.95 -11.15 -6.23
CA GLY A 10 -0.70 -10.85 -5.53
C GLY A 10 -0.85 -10.55 -4.05
N ARG A 11 0.05 -9.73 -3.53
CA ARG A 11 0.11 -9.29 -2.14
C ARG A 11 0.55 -7.83 -2.08
N ALA A 12 -0.29 -6.99 -1.52
CA ALA A 12 0.06 -5.63 -1.14
C ALA A 12 0.64 -5.64 0.29
N THR A 13 1.80 -5.03 0.49
CA THR A 13 2.45 -4.87 1.79
C THR A 13 2.66 -3.40 2.07
N VAL A 14 2.03 -2.91 3.14
CA VAL A 14 2.29 -1.57 3.69
C VAL A 14 3.26 -1.71 4.85
N PHE A 15 4.35 -0.97 4.82
CA PHE A 15 5.33 -0.97 5.91
C PHE A 15 5.88 0.43 6.13
N GLN A 16 6.40 0.65 7.33
CA GLN A 16 6.93 1.92 7.76
C GLN A 16 8.43 1.79 8.00
N ASP A 17 9.20 2.78 7.55
CA ASP A 17 10.60 2.98 7.91
C ASP A 17 10.86 4.43 8.37
N GLU A 18 12.13 4.82 8.50
CA GLU A 18 12.54 6.15 8.96
C GLU A 18 12.18 7.29 7.99
N SER A 19 11.92 6.96 6.72
CA SER A 19 11.58 7.92 5.66
C SER A 19 10.08 8.11 5.49
N GLY A 20 9.27 7.12 5.85
CA GLY A 20 7.82 7.21 5.84
C GLY A 20 7.11 5.88 5.76
N VAL A 21 5.99 5.86 5.05
CA VAL A 21 5.16 4.67 4.83
C VAL A 21 5.21 4.28 3.36
N HIS A 22 5.56 3.03 3.11
CA HIS A 22 5.70 2.44 1.79
C HIS A 22 4.58 1.45 1.53
N LEU A 23 4.12 1.40 0.29
CA LEU A 23 3.24 0.37 -0.24
C LEU A 23 3.95 -0.37 -1.36
N ARG A 24 4.19 -1.66 -1.16
CA ARG A 24 4.82 -2.54 -2.14
C ARG A 24 3.85 -3.63 -2.58
N VAL A 25 3.76 -3.86 -3.87
CA VAL A 25 2.93 -4.91 -4.47
C VAL A 25 3.84 -6.02 -4.96
N HIS A 26 3.51 -7.24 -4.56
CA HIS A 26 4.13 -8.48 -5.02
C HIS A 26 3.08 -9.22 -5.86
N GLU A 27 3.24 -9.25 -7.16
CA GLU A 27 2.34 -9.96 -8.06
C GLU A 27 2.62 -11.47 -8.04
N THR A 28 1.63 -12.29 -8.40
CA THR A 28 1.77 -13.75 -8.47
C THR A 28 2.76 -14.22 -9.54
N ASN A 29 3.06 -13.39 -10.54
CA ASN A 29 4.07 -13.64 -11.57
C ASN A 29 5.51 -13.44 -11.06
N GLY A 30 5.70 -13.06 -9.80
CA GLY A 30 7.01 -12.80 -9.20
C GLY A 30 7.49 -11.35 -9.33
N ASN A 31 6.74 -10.48 -10.00
CA ASN A 31 7.06 -9.06 -10.08
C ASN A 31 6.83 -8.37 -8.73
N ILE A 32 7.76 -7.49 -8.38
CA ILE A 32 7.70 -6.69 -7.17
C ILE A 32 7.93 -5.24 -7.56
N TRP A 33 7.01 -4.37 -7.17
CA TRP A 33 7.11 -2.94 -7.45
C TRP A 33 6.57 -2.11 -6.28
N GLU A 34 7.10 -0.90 -6.12
CA GLU A 34 6.59 0.06 -5.14
C GLU A 34 5.41 0.81 -5.75
N ALA A 35 4.24 0.65 -5.16
CA ALA A 35 3.02 1.26 -5.66
C ALA A 35 2.78 2.66 -5.09
N GLY A 36 3.36 2.97 -3.93
CA GLY A 36 3.26 4.29 -3.34
C GLY A 36 4.24 4.49 -2.20
N PHE A 37 4.67 5.75 -2.04
CA PHE A 37 5.48 6.20 -0.94
C PHE A 37 4.87 7.47 -0.34
N PHE A 38 4.68 7.46 0.97
CA PHE A 38 4.08 8.53 1.75
C PHE A 38 5.10 9.00 2.78
N PRO A 39 5.85 10.08 2.50
CA PRO A 39 6.90 10.55 3.39
C PRO A 39 6.30 11.05 4.70
N ALA A 40 6.90 10.66 5.83
CA ALA A 40 6.50 11.10 7.16
C ALA A 40 7.74 11.45 7.97
N LYS A 41 7.96 12.75 8.21
CA LYS A 41 9.15 13.25 8.95
C LYS A 41 8.90 13.43 10.44
N LYS A 42 7.64 13.60 10.84
CA LYS A 42 7.24 13.72 12.24
C LYS A 42 6.31 12.58 12.62
N TRP A 43 6.31 12.22 13.90
CA TRP A 43 5.43 11.19 14.45
C TRP A 43 3.95 11.43 14.10
N GLU A 44 3.53 12.70 14.10
CA GLU A 44 2.16 13.14 13.80
C GLU A 44 1.76 12.93 12.33
N ASP A 45 2.72 12.82 11.41
CA ASP A 45 2.44 12.61 9.98
C ASP A 45 2.18 11.13 9.65
N TYR A 46 2.69 10.21 10.49
CA TYR A 46 2.58 8.77 10.24
C TYR A 46 1.15 8.26 10.16
N PRO A 47 0.21 8.66 11.04
CA PRO A 47 -1.20 8.25 10.92
C PRO A 47 -1.80 8.57 9.56
N ARG A 48 -1.56 9.79 9.05
CA ARG A 48 -2.07 10.23 7.74
C ARG A 48 -1.37 9.52 6.58
N ALA A 49 -0.08 9.29 6.69
CA ALA A 49 0.70 8.52 5.72
C ALA A 49 0.20 7.06 5.64
N TRP A 50 -0.09 6.46 6.80
CA TRP A 50 -0.68 5.13 6.91
C TRP A 50 -2.07 5.05 6.29
N GLU A 51 -2.94 6.02 6.59
CA GLU A 51 -4.30 6.05 6.02
C GLU A 51 -4.26 6.17 4.49
N SER A 52 -3.37 7.01 3.96
CA SER A 52 -3.20 7.18 2.51
C SER A 52 -2.66 5.91 1.86
N ALA A 53 -1.66 5.27 2.47
CA ALA A 53 -1.11 4.00 1.99
C ALA A 53 -2.13 2.86 2.03
N LEU A 54 -2.94 2.77 3.08
CA LEU A 54 -4.01 1.76 3.20
C LEU A 54 -5.14 2.00 2.20
N THR A 55 -5.48 3.26 1.93
CA THR A 55 -6.49 3.63 0.91
C THR A 55 -6.01 3.19 -0.47
N LEU A 56 -4.79 3.56 -0.86
CA LEU A 56 -4.21 3.13 -2.13
C LEU A 56 -4.08 1.61 -2.22
N ALA A 57 -3.67 0.95 -1.14
CA ALA A 57 -3.63 -0.50 -1.09
C ALA A 57 -5.01 -1.09 -1.39
N ARG A 58 -6.08 -0.56 -0.76
CA ARG A 58 -7.47 -0.98 -0.99
C ARG A 58 -7.93 -0.77 -2.43
N GLU A 59 -7.53 0.33 -3.07
CA GLU A 59 -7.86 0.60 -4.48
C GLU A 59 -7.19 -0.40 -5.42
N ILE A 60 -5.92 -0.73 -5.20
CA ILE A 60 -5.16 -1.69 -6.02
C ILE A 60 -5.71 -3.11 -5.88
N ILE A 61 -6.09 -3.50 -4.66
CA ILE A 61 -6.51 -4.88 -4.37
C ILE A 61 -7.97 -5.18 -4.72
N SER A 62 -8.81 -4.15 -4.88
CA SER A 62 -10.23 -4.32 -5.11
C SER A 62 -10.51 -4.42 -6.62
N PRO A 63 -10.90 -5.59 -7.16
CA PRO A 63 -11.18 -5.75 -8.59
C PRO A 63 -12.36 -4.90 -9.10
N ASN A 64 -13.14 -4.28 -8.20
CA ASN A 64 -14.35 -3.53 -8.51
C ASN A 64 -14.25 -2.02 -8.27
N PHE A 65 -13.09 -1.46 -7.90
CA PHE A 65 -13.00 -0.02 -7.64
C PHE A 65 -12.91 0.84 -8.91
N GLY A 66 -12.68 0.21 -10.07
CA GLY A 66 -12.60 0.88 -11.38
C GLY A 66 -13.75 0.58 -12.36
N THR A 67 -14.55 -0.46 -12.14
CA THR A 67 -15.68 -0.80 -13.02
C THR A 67 -16.94 -0.06 -12.58
N ARG A 68 -16.95 1.25 -12.82
CA ARG A 68 -18.19 2.00 -12.96
C ARG A 68 -18.91 1.46 -14.20
N HIS A 69 -19.98 0.69 -13.97
CA HIS A 69 -21.04 0.46 -14.96
C HIS A 69 -21.94 1.70 -15.06
#